data_AF-A0A960FU12-F1
#
_entry.id   AF-A0A960FU12-F1
#
_cell.length_a   1.000
_cell.length_b   1.000
_cell.length_c   1.000
_cell.angle_alpha   90.00
_cell.angle_beta   90.00
_cell.angle_gamma   90.00
#
_symmetry.space_group_name_H-M   'P 1'
#
loop_
_entity.id
_entity.type
_entity.pdbx_description
1 polymer ?
#
loop_
_entity_poly.entity_id
_entity_poly.type
_entity_poly.pdbx_seq_one_letter_code
_entity_poly.pdbx_strand_id
1 'polypeptide(L)'
;MSTKDPVRVAVTGAAGQIGYSLLFRIASGQMLGADQPVILQMLEITPALDALRGVAMELEDCAFPLLAGMVQTDDPNEAFEGVNVAMLVGSRPRSKGMERK
;
A
#
# COMPACT_ATOMS: atom_id res chain seq x y z
N MET A 1 -9.75 24.97 6.32
CA MET A 1 -8.49 24.52 5.69
C MET A 1 -8.87 23.83 4.40
N SER A 2 -8.36 24.28 3.25
CA SER A 2 -8.62 23.59 1.98
C SER A 2 -7.86 22.27 2.02
N THR A 3 -8.57 21.15 2.05
CA THR A 3 -7.96 19.82 1.99
C THR A 3 -7.46 19.62 0.56
N LYS A 4 -6.16 19.37 0.40
CA LYS A 4 -5.60 18.98 -0.90
C LYS A 4 -6.33 17.73 -1.42
N ASP A 5 -6.41 17.59 -2.74
CA ASP A 5 -6.95 16.37 -3.32
C ASP A 5 -6.10 15.15 -2.90
N PRO A 6 -6.72 14.00 -2.56
CA PRO A 6 -5.97 12.82 -2.14
C PRO A 6 -5.03 12.30 -3.22
N VAL A 7 -3.81 11.96 -2.83
CA VAL A 7 -2.81 11.32 -3.70
C VAL A 7 -2.97 9.81 -3.63
N ARG A 8 -3.05 9.16 -4.79
CA ARG A 8 -3.15 7.70 -4.91
C ARG A 8 -1.77 7.06 -4.88
N VAL A 9 -1.53 6.22 -3.87
CA VAL A 9 -0.26 5.53 -3.65
C VAL A 9 -0.47 4.03 -3.77
N ALA A 10 0.06 3.42 -4.83
CA ALA A 10 0.06 1.98 -4.99
C ALA A 10 1.24 1.35 -4.22
N VAL A 11 0.99 0.26 -3.49
CA VAL A 11 2.02 -0.52 -2.79
C VAL A 11 1.84 -1.99 -3.16
N THR A 12 2.85 -2.59 -3.81
CA THR A 12 2.84 -4.02 -4.13
C THR A 12 3.52 -4.83 -3.02
N GLY A 13 3.09 -6.07 -2.82
CA GLY A 13 3.58 -6.86 -1.69
C GLY A 13 3.14 -6.25 -0.36
N ALA A 14 1.93 -5.68 -0.34
CA ALA A 14 1.42 -4.85 0.75
C ALA A 14 1.26 -5.61 2.08
N ALA A 15 1.05 -6.93 2.04
CA ALA A 15 0.99 -7.76 3.24
C ALA A 15 2.38 -8.26 3.70
N GLY A 16 3.44 -8.01 2.92
CA GLY A 16 4.81 -8.32 3.31
C GLY A 16 5.36 -7.38 4.38
N GLN A 17 6.45 -7.76 5.06
CA GLN A 17 7.01 -6.98 6.18
C GLN A 17 7.39 -5.53 5.82
N ILE A 18 7.94 -5.32 4.62
CA ILE A 18 8.27 -3.97 4.12
C ILE A 18 6.98 -3.22 3.76
N GLY A 19 6.04 -3.88 3.08
CA GLY A 19 4.73 -3.31 2.74
C GLY A 19 4.00 -2.81 3.97
N TYR A 20 3.86 -3.68 4.98
CA TYR A 20 3.31 -3.36 6.28
C TYR A 20 3.94 -2.10 6.86
N SER A 21 5.26 -2.06 7.02
CA SER A 21 5.96 -0.90 7.59
C SER A 21 5.78 0.39 6.78
N LEU A 22 5.68 0.30 5.45
CA LEU A 22 5.50 1.46 4.59
C LEU A 22 4.09 2.05 4.72
N LEU A 23 3.05 1.21 4.75
CA LEU A 23 1.66 1.64 4.74
C LEU A 23 1.34 2.60 5.90
N PHE A 24 1.73 2.26 7.14
CA PHE A 24 1.50 3.13 8.30
C PHE A 24 2.28 4.46 8.22
N ARG A 25 3.48 4.45 7.62
CA ARG A 25 4.29 5.66 7.43
C ARG A 25 3.71 6.57 6.35
N ILE A 26 3.10 5.98 5.32
CA ILE A 26 2.39 6.74 4.29
C ILE A 26 1.11 7.33 4.89
N ALA A 27 0.28 6.51 5.54
CA ALA A 27 -1.00 6.92 6.13
C ALA A 27 -0.84 8.00 7.23
N SER A 28 0.26 7.97 7.98
CA SER A 28 0.60 9.00 8.99
C SER A 28 1.13 10.32 8.39
N GLY A 29 1.32 10.40 7.07
CA GLY A 29 1.84 11.59 6.40
C GLY A 29 3.36 11.74 6.40
N GLN A 30 4.12 10.75 6.90
CA GLN A 30 5.59 10.85 6.92
C GLN A 30 6.21 10.86 5.52
N MET A 31 5.53 10.29 4.52
CA MET A 31 6.03 10.23 3.14
C MET A 31 5.75 11.52 2.35
N LEU A 32 4.52 12.03 2.42
CA LEU A 32 4.04 13.10 1.53
C LEU A 32 3.75 14.43 2.25
N GLY A 33 3.89 14.47 3.58
CA GLY A 33 3.64 15.64 4.41
C GLY A 33 2.38 15.50 5.27
N ALA A 34 2.33 16.30 6.35
CA ALA A 34 1.27 16.25 7.35
C ALA A 34 -0.08 16.86 6.91
N ASP A 35 -0.17 17.36 5.68
CA ASP A 35 -1.34 18.03 5.12
C ASP A 35 -1.82 17.42 3.78
N GLN A 36 -1.26 16.27 3.39
CA GLN A 36 -1.56 15.60 2.13
C GLN A 36 -2.38 14.33 2.39
N PRO A 37 -3.69 14.32 2.10
CA PRO A 37 -4.49 13.10 2.15
C PRO A 37 -3.99 12.07 1.13
N VAL A 38 -4.18 10.80 1.44
CA VAL A 38 -3.76 9.67 0.59
C VAL A 38 -4.86 8.64 0.43
N ILE A 39 -4.85 7.96 -0.71
CA ILE A 39 -5.59 6.72 -0.94
C ILE A 39 -4.54 5.61 -1.13
N LEU A 40 -4.60 4.57 -0.30
CA LEU A 40 -3.69 3.44 -0.41
C LEU A 40 -4.27 2.39 -1.36
N GLN A 41 -3.56 2.10 -2.45
CA GLN A 41 -3.90 1.02 -3.38
C GLN A 41 -2.99 -0.17 -3.12
N MET A 42 -3.48 -1.16 -2.40
CA MET A 42 -2.69 -2.23 -1.81
C MET A 42 -2.83 -3.51 -2.65
N LEU A 43 -1.75 -3.90 -3.30
CA LEU A 43 -1.68 -5.06 -4.20
C LEU A 43 -0.96 -6.22 -3.53
N GLU A 44 -1.60 -7.39 -3.55
CA GLU A 44 -1.00 -8.66 -3.17
C GLU A 44 -1.33 -9.78 -4.15
N ILE A 45 -0.68 -10.92 -3.99
CA ILE A 45 -1.10 -12.15 -4.67
C ILE A 45 -2.37 -12.72 -4.01
N THR A 46 -3.21 -13.42 -4.79
CA THR A 46 -4.47 -14.03 -4.30
C THR A 46 -4.31 -14.80 -2.97
N PRO A 47 -3.26 -15.62 -2.77
CA PRO A 47 -3.08 -16.35 -1.50
C PRO A 47 -2.83 -15.46 -0.26
N ALA A 48 -2.44 -14.20 -0.46
CA ALA A 48 -2.14 -13.25 0.60
C ALA A 48 -3.27 -12.24 0.86
N LEU A 49 -4.41 -12.34 0.17
CA LEU A 49 -5.54 -11.42 0.34
C LEU A 49 -6.11 -11.41 1.75
N ASP A 50 -6.11 -12.53 2.46
CA ASP A 50 -6.60 -12.58 3.84
C ASP A 50 -5.66 -11.84 4.80
N ALA A 51 -4.35 -12.01 4.61
CA ALA A 51 -3.36 -11.22 5.34
C ALA A 51 -3.48 -9.72 5.00
N LEU A 52 -3.72 -9.39 3.73
CA LEU A 52 -3.92 -8.01 3.29
C LEU A 52 -5.15 -7.36 3.97
N ARG A 53 -6.25 -8.10 4.13
CA ARG A 53 -7.42 -7.64 4.90
C ARG A 53 -7.06 -7.34 6.35
N GLY A 54 -6.26 -8.19 6.98
CA GLY A 54 -5.75 -7.94 8.33
C GLY A 54 -4.99 -6.60 8.42
N VAL A 55 -4.10 -6.34 7.47
CA VAL A 55 -3.37 -5.05 7.41
C VAL A 55 -4.31 -3.87 7.22
N ALA A 56 -5.35 -4.01 6.40
CA ALA A 56 -6.34 -2.96 6.21
C ALA A 56 -7.16 -2.68 7.49
N MET A 57 -7.54 -3.71 8.24
CA MET A 57 -8.21 -3.55 9.53
C MET A 57 -7.32 -2.78 10.52
N GLU A 58 -6.02 -3.09 10.59
CA GLU A 58 -5.08 -2.36 11.44
C GLU A 58 -4.91 -0.89 11.03
N LEU A 59 -4.95 -0.59 9.72
CA LEU A 59 -4.93 0.78 9.21
C LEU A 59 -6.21 1.55 9.57
N GLU A 60 -7.36 0.90 9.52
CA GLU A 60 -8.65 1.47 9.98
C GLU A 60 -8.61 1.79 11.47
N ASP A 61 -8.12 0.86 12.29
CA ASP A 61 -8.00 1.03 13.75
C ASP A 61 -7.05 2.18 14.15
N CYS A 62 -6.07 2.50 13.30
CA CYS A 62 -5.18 3.64 13.53
C CYS A 62 -5.87 5.00 13.37
N ALA A 63 -7.04 5.06 12.74
CA ALA A 63 -7.83 6.27 12.52
C ALA A 63 -7.00 7.46 11.97
N PHE A 64 -6.10 7.19 11.02
CA PHE A 64 -5.23 8.22 10.46
C PHE A 64 -6.06 9.31 9.74
N PRO A 65 -5.93 10.59 10.13
CA PRO A 65 -6.74 11.66 9.54
C PRO A 65 -6.42 11.92 8.05
N LEU A 66 -5.25 11.47 7.57
CA LEU A 66 -4.83 11.63 6.17
C LEU A 66 -5.20 10.43 5.29
N LEU A 67 -5.67 9.32 5.88
CA LEU A 67 -6.07 8.14 5.11
C LEU A 67 -7.50 8.33 4.60
N ALA A 68 -7.62 8.83 3.36
CA ALA A 68 -8.91 9.15 2.74
C ALA A 68 -9.62 7.92 2.15
N GLY A 69 -8.90 6.82 1.94
CA GLY A 69 -9.47 5.58 1.44
C GLY A 69 -8.43 4.50 1.21
N MET A 70 -8.91 3.28 0.96
CA MET A 70 -8.08 2.13 0.65
C MET A 70 -8.72 1.30 -0.46
N VAL A 71 -7.88 0.67 -1.27
CA VAL A 71 -8.23 -0.36 -2.24
C VAL A 71 -7.38 -1.58 -1.91
N GLN A 72 -8.01 -2.75 -1.82
CA GLN A 72 -7.36 -4.03 -1.58
C GLN A 72 -7.65 -4.93 -2.78
N THR A 73 -6.63 -5.40 -3.46
CA THR A 73 -6.84 -6.19 -4.69
C THR A 73 -5.67 -7.12 -4.97
N ASP A 74 -5.93 -8.14 -5.78
CA ASP A 74 -4.92 -8.95 -6.45
C ASP A 74 -4.83 -8.69 -7.97
N ASP A 75 -5.63 -7.74 -8.49
CA ASP A 75 -5.55 -7.27 -9.87
C ASP A 75 -4.63 -6.03 -9.98
N PRO A 76 -3.50 -6.12 -10.70
CA PRO A 76 -2.64 -4.97 -10.96
C PRO A 76 -3.36 -3.81 -11.66
N ASN A 77 -4.35 -4.06 -12.52
CA ASN A 77 -5.05 -3.01 -13.24
C ASN A 77 -5.83 -2.10 -12.27
N GLU A 78 -6.52 -2.71 -11.30
CA GLU A 78 -7.22 -1.98 -10.24
C GLU A 78 -6.21 -1.30 -9.29
N ALA A 79 -5.13 -2.00 -8.92
CA ALA A 79 -4.11 -1.44 -8.03
C ALA A 79 -3.38 -0.23 -8.61
N PHE A 80 -3.25 -0.15 -9.93
CA PHE A 80 -2.56 0.95 -10.62
C PHE A 80 -3.50 1.97 -11.26
N GLU A 81 -4.82 1.79 -11.14
CA GLU A 81 -5.78 2.74 -11.70
C GLU A 81 -5.62 4.13 -11.06
N GLY A 82 -5.30 5.12 -11.90
CA GLY A 82 -5.12 6.51 -11.47
C GLY A 82 -3.95 6.74 -10.50
N VAL A 83 -3.00 5.82 -10.41
CA VAL A 83 -1.87 5.92 -9.47
C VAL A 83 -1.02 7.17 -9.72
N ASN A 84 -0.65 7.87 -8.65
CA ASN A 84 0.31 8.98 -8.71
C ASN A 84 1.72 8.54 -8.30
N VAL A 85 1.83 7.65 -7.30
CA VAL A 85 3.08 7.11 -6.77
C VAL A 85 2.96 5.61 -6.64
N ALA A 86 3.95 4.85 -7.10
CA ALA A 86 3.96 3.38 -6.98
C ALA A 86 5.20 2.89 -6.23
N MET A 87 4.98 2.15 -5.14
CA MET A 87 5.99 1.50 -4.32
C MET A 87 6.03 0.00 -4.69
N LEU A 88 6.91 -0.36 -5.62
CA LEU A 88 7.01 -1.71 -6.19
C LEU A 88 7.89 -2.63 -5.34
N VAL A 89 7.39 -3.01 -4.16
CA VAL A 89 8.14 -3.79 -3.16
C VAL A 89 7.97 -5.29 -3.33
N GLY A 90 6.76 -5.72 -3.73
CA GLY A 90 6.43 -7.12 -3.95
C GLY A 90 7.33 -7.76 -5.00
N SER A 91 8.09 -8.77 -4.57
CA SER A 91 8.96 -9.55 -5.44
C SER A 91 9.04 -10.99 -4.96
N ARG A 92 9.31 -11.91 -5.89
CA ARG A 92 9.54 -13.31 -5.53
C ARG A 92 10.92 -13.44 -4.87
N PRO A 93 10.99 -13.96 -3.63
CA PRO A 93 12.28 -14.23 -2.99
C PRO A 93 13.07 -15.25 -3.81
N ARG A 94 14.40 -15.11 -3.85
CA ARG A 94 15.23 -16.12 -4.51
C ARG A 94 15.14 -17.46 -3.78
N SER A 95 14.99 -18.52 -4.56
CA SER A 95 15.02 -19.89 -4.05
C SER A 95 16.45 -20.46 -4.10
N LYS A 96 16.72 -21.52 -3.33
CA LYS A 96 18.03 -22.19 -3.33
C LYS A 96 18.39 -22.64 -4.75
N GLY A 97 19.60 -22.30 -5.20
CA GLY A 97 20.09 -22.62 -6.54
C GLY A 97 19.60 -21.70 -7.66
N MET A 98 18.87 -20.62 -7.33
CA MET A 98 18.43 -19.64 -8.32
C MET A 98 19.57 -18.69 -8.70
N GLU A 99 20.04 -18.78 -9.93
CA GLU A 99 21.06 -17.88 -10.47
C GLU A 99 20.50 -16.47 -10.73
N ARG A 100 21.38 -15.47 -10.66
CA ARG A 100 21.10 -14.12 -11.19
C ARG A 100 21.16 -14.22 -12.71
N LYS A 101 20.05 -13.91 -13.38
CA LYS A 101 20.08 -13.54 -14.80
C LYS A 101 20.33 -12.05 -14.94
#